data_AF-A0A1C6H4Q1-F1
#
_entry.id   AF-A0A1C6H4Q1-F1
#
_cell.length_a   1.000
_cell.length_b   1.000
_cell.length_c   1.000
_cell.angle_alpha   90.00
_cell.angle_beta   90.00
_cell.angle_gamma   90.00
#
_symmetry.space_group_name_H-M   'P 1'
#
loop_
_entity.id
_entity.type
_entity.pdbx_description
1 polymer ?
#
loop_
_entity_poly.entity_id
_entity_poly.type
_entity_poly.pdbx_seq_one_letter_code
_entity_poly.pdbx_strand_id
1 'polypeptide(L)'
;METKDIKIKTKDDWKYDFDQDFEPGDRVDDEIYQHFLDVLPPLVHRSNMLQVSEPYGWDSRGGNTYTTFVHDGISWIYKGHCFKNQTEHIH
;
A
#
# COMPACT_ATOMS: atom_id res chain seq x y z
N MET A 1 -17.88 16.45 -17.27
CA MET A 1 -16.72 15.74 -16.68
C MET A 1 -17.28 14.44 -16.18
N GLU A 2 -16.92 13.33 -16.81
CA GLU A 2 -17.38 12.01 -16.39
C GLU A 2 -16.62 11.65 -15.12
N THR A 3 -17.29 11.70 -13.97
CA THR A 3 -16.78 11.10 -12.74
C THR A 3 -16.69 9.61 -13.01
N LYS A 4 -15.49 9.12 -13.38
CA LYS A 4 -15.20 7.69 -13.28
C LYS A 4 -15.45 7.31 -11.83
N ASP A 5 -16.41 6.42 -11.59
CA ASP A 5 -16.62 5.81 -10.29
C ASP A 5 -15.26 5.32 -9.77
N ILE A 6 -14.84 5.89 -8.66
CA ILE A 6 -13.62 5.49 -7.98
C ILE A 6 -13.91 4.12 -7.37
N LYS A 7 -13.38 3.05 -7.98
CA LYS A 7 -13.45 1.71 -7.39
C LYS A 7 -12.51 1.66 -6.18
N ILE A 8 -13.08 1.44 -5.00
CA ILE A 8 -12.34 1.11 -3.78
C ILE A 8 -12.38 -0.42 -3.63
N LYS A 9 -11.21 -1.06 -3.66
CA LYS A 9 -11.07 -2.48 -3.40
C LYS A 9 -11.15 -2.77 -1.90
N THR A 10 -11.69 -3.93 -1.57
CA THR A 10 -11.93 -4.38 -0.19
C THR A 10 -11.27 -5.74 0.05
N LYS A 11 -11.42 -6.30 1.25
CA LYS A 11 -11.00 -7.69 1.51
C LYS A 11 -11.67 -8.72 0.60
N ASP A 12 -12.85 -8.43 0.06
CA ASP A 12 -13.49 -9.32 -0.92
C ASP A 12 -12.73 -9.37 -2.25
N ASP A 13 -11.93 -8.37 -2.59
CA ASP A 13 -11.07 -8.41 -3.78
C ASP A 13 -9.76 -9.19 -3.52
N TRP A 14 -9.40 -9.49 -2.27
CA TRP A 14 -8.20 -10.26 -1.89
C TRP A 14 -8.51 -11.77 -1.84
N LYS A 15 -8.11 -12.51 -2.88
CA LYS A 15 -8.40 -13.94 -3.07
C LYS A 15 -7.20 -14.85 -2.86
N TYR A 16 -6.01 -14.36 -3.18
CA TYR A 16 -4.76 -15.11 -3.14
C TYR A 16 -3.68 -14.29 -2.39
N ASP A 17 -2.57 -13.99 -3.06
CA ASP A 17 -1.54 -13.11 -2.55
C ASP A 17 -1.91 -11.65 -2.81
N PHE A 18 -1.63 -10.77 -1.84
CA PHE A 18 -2.01 -9.36 -1.95
C PHE A 18 -1.45 -8.71 -3.23
N ASP A 19 -0.18 -8.97 -3.56
CA ASP A 19 0.49 -8.43 -4.76
C ASP A 19 0.03 -9.06 -6.09
N GLN A 20 -0.80 -10.10 -6.05
CA GLN A 20 -1.45 -10.64 -7.26
C GLN A 20 -2.81 -9.99 -7.50
N ASP A 21 -3.54 -9.66 -6.43
CA ASP A 21 -4.89 -9.12 -6.50
C ASP A 21 -4.94 -7.59 -6.48
N PHE A 22 -3.86 -6.94 -6.03
CA PHE A 22 -3.74 -5.48 -5.88
C PHE A 22 -2.50 -4.95 -6.61
N GLU A 23 -2.71 -3.93 -7.42
CA GLU A 23 -1.65 -3.26 -8.19
C GLU A 23 -1.32 -1.89 -7.59
N PRO A 24 -0.07 -1.41 -7.72
CA PRO A 24 0.28 -0.04 -7.37
C PRO A 24 -0.63 0.97 -8.08
N GLY A 25 -1.34 1.79 -7.30
CA GLY A 25 -2.35 2.73 -7.77
C GLY A 25 -3.78 2.35 -7.38
N ASP A 26 -4.02 1.10 -7.00
CA ASP A 26 -5.32 0.68 -6.48
C ASP A 26 -5.69 1.43 -5.20
N ARG A 27 -6.95 1.83 -5.13
CA ARG A 27 -7.53 2.36 -3.89
C ARG A 27 -8.08 1.22 -3.07
N VAL A 28 -7.83 1.29 -1.77
CA VAL A 28 -8.28 0.29 -0.80
C VAL A 28 -9.07 0.96 0.31
N ASP A 29 -9.98 0.20 0.91
CA ASP A 29 -10.74 0.64 2.07
C ASP A 29 -9.89 0.69 3.35
N ASP A 30 -10.49 1.24 4.40
CA ASP A 30 -9.84 1.32 5.70
C ASP A 30 -9.61 -0.08 6.30
N GLU A 31 -10.36 -1.10 5.90
CA GLU A 31 -10.22 -2.45 6.44
C GLU A 31 -8.94 -3.13 5.94
N ILE A 32 -8.59 -2.97 4.67
CA ILE A 32 -7.31 -3.40 4.12
C ILE A 32 -6.16 -2.64 4.79
N TYR A 33 -6.25 -1.31 4.88
CA TYR A 33 -5.23 -0.51 5.57
C TYR A 33 -5.03 -0.96 7.02
N GLN A 34 -6.11 -1.15 7.77
CA GLN A 34 -6.08 -1.53 9.17
C GLN A 34 -5.49 -2.94 9.35
N HIS A 35 -5.77 -3.86 8.43
CA HIS A 35 -5.15 -5.19 8.43
C HIS A 35 -3.61 -5.10 8.39
N PHE A 36 -3.04 -4.29 7.50
CA PHE A 36 -1.59 -4.12 7.40
C PHE A 36 -0.99 -3.35 8.59
N LEU A 37 -1.76 -2.46 9.21
CA LEU A 37 -1.34 -1.77 10.43
C LEU A 37 -1.29 -2.71 11.64
N ASP A 38 -2.20 -3.67 11.73
CA ASP A 38 -2.35 -4.55 12.90
C ASP A 38 -1.51 -5.82 12.83
N VAL A 39 -1.11 -6.27 11.62
CA VAL A 39 -0.35 -7.53 11.47
C VAL A 39 1.07 -7.42 12.02
N LEU A 40 1.72 -6.27 11.84
CA LEU A 40 3.08 -5.97 12.31
C LEU A 40 3.23 -4.49 12.67
N PRO A 41 4.11 -4.13 13.63
CA PRO A 41 4.40 -2.72 13.92
C PRO A 41 4.80 -1.98 12.63
N PRO A 42 4.29 -0.78 12.36
CA PRO A 42 4.62 -0.08 11.11
C PRO A 42 6.08 0.40 11.11
N LEU A 43 6.75 0.31 9.95
CA LEU A 43 8.05 0.98 9.72
C LEU A 43 7.90 2.49 9.69
N VAL A 44 6.84 2.96 9.03
CA VAL A 44 6.45 4.36 8.95
C VAL A 44 4.96 4.42 9.18
N HIS A 45 4.53 5.25 10.13
CA HIS A 45 3.13 5.53 10.40
C HIS A 45 2.96 7.04 10.58
N ARG A 46 2.36 7.68 9.57
CA ARG A 46 2.02 9.10 9.56
C ARG A 46 0.54 9.23 9.18
N SER A 47 -0.03 10.41 9.39
CA SER A 47 -1.44 10.68 9.09
C SER A 47 -1.86 10.35 7.64
N ASN A 48 -0.92 10.33 6.70
CA ASN A 48 -1.18 10.05 5.30
C ASN A 48 -0.29 8.95 4.70
N MET A 49 0.45 8.19 5.51
CA MET A 49 1.38 7.18 5.00
C MET A 49 1.56 6.03 5.97
N LEU A 50 1.49 4.81 5.44
CA LEU A 50 1.85 3.57 6.11
C LEU A 50 2.93 2.86 5.30
N GLN A 51 3.98 2.38 5.98
CA GLN A 51 4.88 1.35 5.45
C GLN A 51 4.93 0.18 6.43
N VAL A 52 4.69 -1.02 5.92
CA VAL A 52 4.74 -2.27 6.70
C VAL A 52 6.20 -2.57 7.08
N SER A 53 6.45 -3.12 8.28
CA SER A 53 7.82 -3.33 8.76
C SER A 53 8.62 -4.41 8.05
N GLU A 54 7.94 -5.43 7.53
CA GLU A 54 8.60 -6.52 6.85
C GLU A 54 9.10 -6.05 5.48
N PRO A 55 10.40 -6.16 5.18
CA PRO A 55 10.90 -5.92 3.84
C PRO A 55 10.24 -6.90 2.86
N TYR A 56 9.65 -6.38 1.79
CA TYR A 56 9.20 -7.20 0.68
C TYR A 56 10.38 -7.77 -0.11
N GLY A 57 11.40 -6.93 -0.32
CA GLY A 57 12.56 -7.29 -1.15
C GLY A 57 13.70 -6.30 -0.99
N TRP A 58 14.75 -6.51 -1.79
CA TRP A 58 15.94 -5.67 -1.82
C TRP A 58 16.23 -5.24 -3.25
N ASP A 59 16.59 -3.96 -3.42
CA ASP A 59 17.02 -3.39 -4.68
C ASP A 59 18.36 -2.67 -4.51
N SER A 60 19.27 -2.82 -5.46
CA SER A 60 20.64 -2.29 -5.39
C SER A 60 20.72 -0.76 -5.37
N ARG A 61 19.66 -0.06 -5.80
CA ARG A 61 19.59 1.41 -5.84
C ARG A 61 19.36 2.03 -4.46
N GLY A 62 18.75 1.30 -3.53
CA GLY A 62 18.29 1.90 -2.27
C GLY A 62 18.05 0.95 -1.10
N GLY A 63 18.32 -0.35 -1.27
CA GLY A 63 18.18 -1.36 -0.22
C GLY A 63 16.79 -1.95 -0.14
N ASN A 64 16.30 -2.14 1.09
CA ASN A 64 15.01 -2.80 1.32
C ASN A 64 13.82 -1.97 0.83
N THR A 65 12.84 -2.65 0.26
CA THR A 65 11.56 -2.09 -0.18
C THR A 65 10.42 -2.62 0.69
N TYR A 66 9.38 -1.81 0.88
CA TYR A 66 8.31 -2.07 1.84
C TYR A 66 6.94 -1.78 1.21
N THR A 67 5.96 -2.64 1.48
CA THR A 67 4.55 -2.40 1.15
C THR A 67 4.14 -1.04 1.69
N THR A 68 3.69 -0.16 0.81
CA THR A 68 3.44 1.24 1.13
C THR A 68 2.02 1.64 0.76
N PHE A 69 1.34 2.35 1.66
CA PHE A 69 0.04 2.98 1.42
C PHE A 69 0.12 4.48 1.66
N VAL A 70 -0.59 5.26 0.84
CA VAL A 70 -0.72 6.72 1.00
C VAL A 70 -2.18 7.10 1.02
N HIS A 71 -2.59 7.95 1.96
CA HIS A 71 -3.94 8.48 2.02
C HIS A 71 -4.01 9.82 1.28
N ASP A 72 -4.94 9.95 0.34
CA ASP A 72 -5.09 11.17 -0.48
C ASP A 72 -6.20 12.12 0.00
N GLY A 73 -6.84 11.79 1.12
CA GLY A 73 -7.98 12.54 1.67
C GLY A 73 -9.34 11.92 1.34
N ILE A 74 -9.38 10.93 0.45
CA ILE A 74 -10.58 10.17 0.09
C ILE A 74 -10.43 8.70 0.50
N SER A 75 -9.31 8.08 0.18
CA SER A 75 -9.03 6.68 0.54
C SER A 75 -7.52 6.43 0.65
N TRP A 76 -7.17 5.24 1.12
CA TRP A 76 -5.82 4.73 0.99
C TRP A 76 -5.55 4.28 -0.45
N ILE A 77 -4.34 4.53 -0.92
CA ILE A 77 -3.82 4.11 -2.23
C ILE A 77 -2.65 3.18 -1.97
N TYR A 78 -2.72 1.97 -2.50
CA TYR A 78 -1.59 1.06 -2.51
C TYR A 78 -0.50 1.61 -3.45
N LYS A 79 0.70 1.86 -2.92
CA LYS A 79 1.83 2.40 -3.69
C LYS A 79 2.79 1.32 -4.18
N GLY A 80 2.50 0.05 -3.91
CA GLY A 80 3.45 -1.02 -4.14
C GLY A 80 4.53 -1.07 -3.08
N HIS A 81 5.65 -1.62 -3.48
CA HIS A 81 6.88 -1.72 -2.70
C HIS A 81 7.80 -0.53 -2.95
N CYS A 82 8.03 0.27 -1.91
CA CYS A 82 8.81 1.50 -1.98
C CYS A 82 10.00 1.46 -1.00
N PHE A 83 11.05 2.22 -1.27
CA PHE A 83 12.09 2.45 -0.25
C PHE A 83 11.51 3.14 1.00
N LYS A 84 12.22 3.03 2.12
CA LYS A 84 11.81 3.67 3.39
C LYS A 84 11.57 5.19 3.19
N ASN A 85 10.44 5.68 3.68
CA ASN A 85 9.94 7.06 3.52
C ASN A 85 9.75 7.52 2.06
N GLN A 86 9.68 6.61 1.09
CA GLN A 86 9.41 6.94 -0.30
C GLN A 86 8.07 6.34 -0.76
N THR A 87 7.56 6.83 -1.88
CA THR A 87 6.23 6.45 -2.41
C THR A 87 6.27 6.05 -3.90
N GLU A 88 7.47 5.88 -4.45
CA GLU A 88 7.70 5.39 -5.80
C GLU A 88 7.88 3.87 -5.77
N HIS A 89 7.15 3.17 -6.62
CA HIS A 89 7.22 1.72 -6.73
C HIS A 89 8.52 1.28 -7.42
N ILE A 90 9.13 0.20 -6.92
CA ILE A 90 10.46 -0.26 -7.35
C ILE A 90 10.43 -1.57 -8.14
N HIS A 91 9.42 -2.42 -7.95
CA HIS A 91 9.32 -3.77 -8.54
C HIS A 91 8.35 -3.85 -9.73
#